data_AF-A0A450T694-F1
#
_entry.id   AF-A0A450T694-F1
#
_cell.length_a   1.000
_cell.length_b   1.000
_cell.length_c   1.000
_cell.angle_alpha   90.00
_cell.angle_beta   90.00
_cell.angle_gamma   90.00
#
_symmetry.space_group_name_H-M   'P 1'
#
loop_
_entity.id
_entity.type
_entity.pdbx_description
1 polymer ?
#
loop_
_entity_poly.entity_id
_entity_poly.type
_entity_poly.pdbx_seq_one_letter_code
_entity_poly.pdbx_strand_id
1 'polypeptide(L)'
;MQAYIKLKLLTGLARGDLLRLQPGVHFRDDGILVQRHKTAKSTGKRTLYEWTQELRAAVDEALKARPLDIAPFLFCNRKGQSYMNEETGTADGWDSLWQRFMERVLTETKVTERFTEHDLQAKCASDADTLEQARALLTHADFRAQPPEFIAGNRNG
;
A
#
# COMPACT_ATOMS: atom_id res chain seq x y z
N MET A 1 4.36 -4.00 0.35
CA MET A 1 4.02 -3.61 -1.03
C MET A 1 2.76 -4.28 -1.53
N GLN A 2 2.64 -5.61 -1.43
CA GLN A 2 1.44 -6.35 -1.86
C GLN A 2 0.12 -5.80 -1.29
N ALA A 3 0.03 -5.60 0.04
CA ALA A 3 -1.16 -5.05 0.68
C ALA A 3 -1.54 -3.64 0.15
N TYR A 4 -0.54 -2.83 -0.20
CA TYR A 4 -0.78 -1.53 -0.85
C TYR A 4 -1.42 -1.68 -2.23
N ILE A 5 -0.92 -2.60 -3.05
CA ILE A 5 -1.48 -2.87 -4.39
C ILE A 5 -2.91 -3.41 -4.26
N LYS A 6 -3.15 -4.37 -3.36
CA LYS A 6 -4.50 -4.89 -3.08
C LYS A 6 -5.46 -3.77 -2.69
N LEU A 7 -5.08 -2.94 -1.73
CA LEU A 7 -5.89 -1.81 -1.29
C LEU A 7 -6.14 -0.80 -2.42
N LYS A 8 -5.14 -0.54 -3.25
CA LYS A 8 -5.28 0.38 -4.39
C LYS A 8 -6.22 -0.16 -5.46
N LEU A 9 -6.19 -1.46 -5.75
CA LEU A 9 -7.10 -2.10 -6.70
C LEU A 9 -8.54 -2.18 -6.16
N LEU A 10 -8.72 -2.39 -4.85
CA LEU A 10 -10.03 -2.47 -4.22
C LEU A 10 -10.70 -1.09 -4.05
N THR A 11 -9.91 -0.04 -3.85
CA THR A 11 -10.44 1.30 -3.51
C THR A 11 -10.26 2.35 -4.60
N GLY A 12 -9.38 2.12 -5.58
CA GLY A 12 -9.04 3.11 -6.61
C GLY A 12 -8.44 4.40 -6.06
N LEU A 13 -7.98 4.41 -4.81
CA LEU A 13 -7.46 5.61 -4.15
C LEU A 13 -6.15 6.09 -4.77
N ALA A 14 -5.98 7.41 -4.78
CA ALA A 14 -4.73 8.03 -5.19
C ALA A 14 -3.61 7.66 -4.19
N ARG A 15 -2.36 7.62 -4.68
CA ARG A 15 -1.19 7.30 -3.86
C ARG A 15 -1.14 8.15 -2.59
N GLY A 16 -1.30 9.46 -2.75
CA GLY A 16 -1.24 10.40 -1.63
C GLY A 16 -2.30 10.17 -0.56
N ASP A 17 -3.50 9.70 -0.94
CA ASP A 17 -4.57 9.39 0.00
C ASP A 17 -4.28 8.08 0.74
N LEU A 18 -3.81 7.04 0.03
CA LEU A 18 -3.43 5.77 0.65
C LEU A 18 -2.27 5.91 1.64
N LEU A 19 -1.23 6.68 1.30
CA LEU A 19 -0.08 6.88 2.17
C LEU A 19 -0.37 7.80 3.38
N ARG A 20 -1.49 8.53 3.35
CA ARG A 20 -2.02 9.29 4.49
C ARG A 20 -3.09 8.54 5.27
N LEU A 21 -3.44 7.33 4.85
CA LEU A 21 -4.50 6.57 5.49
C LEU A 21 -4.08 6.18 6.92
N GLN A 22 -4.92 6.54 7.88
CA GLN A 22 -4.71 6.30 9.30
C GLN A 22 -5.90 5.51 9.86
N PRO A 23 -5.70 4.29 10.41
CA PRO A 23 -6.79 3.48 10.95
C PRO A 23 -7.62 4.23 12.01
N GLY A 24 -6.99 4.90 12.96
CA GLY A 24 -7.69 5.62 14.04
C GLY A 24 -8.48 6.85 13.59
N VAL A 25 -8.31 7.32 12.35
CA VAL A 25 -9.02 8.49 11.80
C VAL A 25 -10.05 8.09 10.75
N HIS A 26 -9.70 7.12 9.91
CA HIS A 26 -10.47 6.80 8.70
C HIS A 26 -11.28 5.51 8.81
N PHE A 27 -10.90 4.58 9.70
CA PHE A 27 -11.62 3.32 9.83
C PHE A 27 -12.83 3.52 10.73
N ARG A 28 -13.95 3.00 10.27
CA ARG A 28 -15.25 3.02 10.95
C ARG A 28 -15.80 1.60 10.99
N ASP A 29 -16.90 1.41 11.71
CA ASP A 29 -17.53 0.09 11.83
C ASP A 29 -18.05 -0.44 10.48
N ASP A 30 -18.50 0.47 9.61
CA ASP A 30 -19.11 0.22 8.30
C ASP A 30 -18.09 0.20 7.15
N GLY A 31 -16.93 0.85 7.30
CA GLY A 31 -15.93 0.87 6.23
C GLY A 31 -14.71 1.75 6.49
N ILE A 32 -14.02 2.08 5.41
CA ILE A 32 -12.95 3.09 5.38
C ILE A 32 -13.53 4.36 4.79
N LEU A 33 -13.62 5.42 5.58
CA LEU A 33 -14.07 6.72 5.12
C LEU A 33 -12.86 7.58 4.74
N VAL A 34 -12.74 7.92 3.45
CA VAL A 34 -11.65 8.73 2.93
C VAL A 34 -12.17 10.02 2.33
N GLN A 35 -11.51 11.13 2.66
CA GLN A 35 -11.68 12.41 1.98
C GLN A 35 -10.45 12.67 1.12
N ARG A 36 -10.62 12.78 -0.20
CA ARG A 36 -9.49 13.01 -1.12
C ARG A 36 -8.76 14.31 -0.78
N HIS A 37 -7.44 14.24 -0.61
CA HIS A 37 -6.59 15.35 -0.19
C HIS A 37 -6.61 16.53 -1.18
N LYS A 38 -6.66 16.26 -2.49
CA LYS A 38 -6.72 17.31 -3.54
C LYS A 38 -7.99 18.19 -3.44
N THR A 39 -9.04 17.71 -2.78
CA THR A 39 -10.31 18.42 -2.56
C THR A 39 -10.56 18.73 -1.09
N ALA A 40 -9.54 18.64 -0.22
CA ALA A 40 -9.70 18.91 1.21
C ALA A 40 -10.20 20.34 1.49
N LYS A 41 -9.89 21.29 0.60
CA LYS A 41 -10.31 22.70 0.69
C LYS A 41 -11.65 23.01 -0.02
N SER A 42 -12.27 22.07 -0.73
CA SER A 42 -13.53 22.27 -1.43
C SER A 42 -14.45 21.07 -1.24
N THR A 43 -15.42 21.17 -0.33
CA THR A 43 -16.53 20.22 -0.05
C THR A 43 -16.30 18.80 -0.60
N GLY A 44 -15.15 18.20 -0.25
CA GLY A 44 -14.65 17.04 -0.98
C GLY A 44 -15.57 15.88 -0.69
N LYS A 45 -16.14 15.27 -1.75
CA LYS A 45 -16.97 14.08 -1.61
C LYS A 45 -16.20 13.05 -0.78
N ARG A 46 -16.72 12.76 0.42
CA ARG A 46 -16.22 11.67 1.26
C ARG A 46 -16.68 10.37 0.62
N THR A 47 -15.75 9.46 0.40
CA THR A 47 -16.08 8.13 -0.12
C THR A 47 -15.98 7.15 1.04
N LEU A 48 -17.08 6.43 1.29
CA LEU A 48 -17.09 5.27 2.18
C LEU A 48 -16.80 4.04 1.33
N TYR A 49 -15.72 3.35 1.66
CA TYR A 49 -15.42 2.02 1.14
C TYR A 49 -15.93 1.01 2.15
N GLU A 50 -17.10 0.43 1.90
CA GLU A 50 -17.71 -0.55 2.79
C GLU A 50 -16.82 -1.78 2.98
N TRP A 51 -16.85 -2.34 4.19
CA TRP A 51 -16.04 -3.51 4.48
C TRP A 51 -16.50 -4.74 3.70
N THR A 52 -15.68 -5.19 2.77
CA THR A 52 -15.75 -6.54 2.20
C THR A 52 -14.73 -7.46 2.89
N GLN A 53 -14.89 -8.78 2.74
CA GLN A 53 -13.91 -9.74 3.26
C GLN A 53 -12.50 -9.48 2.68
N GLU A 54 -12.43 -9.14 1.39
CA GLU A 54 -11.17 -8.83 0.70
C GLU A 54 -10.54 -7.53 1.20
N LEU A 55 -11.35 -6.49 1.43
CA LEU A 55 -10.86 -5.22 1.98
C LEU A 55 -10.32 -5.39 3.39
N ARG A 56 -11.03 -6.15 4.24
CA ARG A 56 -10.55 -6.47 5.60
C ARG A 56 -9.25 -7.26 5.57
N ALA A 57 -9.14 -8.27 4.71
CA ALA A 57 -7.92 -9.06 4.57
C ALA A 57 -6.74 -8.20 4.11
N ALA A 58 -6.93 -7.33 3.11
CA ALA A 58 -5.88 -6.44 2.63
C ALA A 58 -5.43 -5.41 3.70
N VAL A 59 -6.36 -4.91 4.51
CA VAL A 59 -6.05 -4.04 5.66
C VAL A 59 -5.29 -4.79 6.73
N ASP A 60 -5.70 -6.00 7.09
CA ASP A 60 -5.04 -6.83 8.10
C ASP A 60 -3.60 -7.18 7.68
N GLU A 61 -3.40 -7.55 6.41
CA GLU A 61 -2.06 -7.74 5.83
C GLU A 61 -1.21 -6.46 5.92
N ALA A 62 -1.80 -5.29 5.64
CA ALA A 62 -1.09 -4.02 5.76
C ALA A 62 -0.69 -3.73 7.21
N LEU A 63 -1.60 -3.95 8.16
CA LEU A 63 -1.35 -3.74 9.60
C LEU A 63 -0.24 -4.65 10.11
N LYS A 64 -0.25 -5.94 9.74
CA LYS A 64 0.76 -6.95 10.09
C LYS A 64 2.14 -6.66 9.47
N ALA A 65 2.16 -6.02 8.31
CA ALA A 65 3.39 -5.66 7.62
C ALA A 65 4.02 -4.36 8.16
N ARG A 66 3.38 -3.66 9.11
CA ARG A 66 3.93 -2.40 9.64
C ARG A 66 5.22 -2.67 10.41
N PRO A 67 6.26 -1.85 10.20
CA PRO A 67 7.49 -1.96 11.00
C PRO A 67 7.30 -1.44 12.43
N LEU A 68 6.20 -0.73 12.72
CA LEU A 68 5.89 -0.18 14.03
C LEU A 68 4.38 -0.22 14.28
N ASP A 69 3.94 -1.00 15.26
CA ASP A 69 2.50 -1.25 15.53
C ASP A 69 1.75 -0.02 16.03
N ILE A 70 2.44 0.86 16.76
CA ILE A 70 1.88 2.10 17.32
C ILE A 70 1.80 3.25 16.31
N ALA A 71 2.26 3.03 15.06
CA ALA A 71 2.23 4.07 14.06
C ALA A 71 0.78 4.45 13.70
N PRO A 72 0.45 5.75 13.57
CA PRO A 72 -0.90 6.18 13.21
C PRO A 72 -1.25 5.86 11.76
N PHE A 73 -0.25 5.70 10.88
CA PHE A 73 -0.46 5.42 9.45
C PHE A 73 -0.54 3.93 9.16
N LEU A 74 -1.41 3.55 8.22
CA LEU A 74 -1.51 2.17 7.72
C LEU A 74 -0.21 1.77 6.97
N PHE A 75 0.36 2.71 6.21
CA PHE A 75 1.66 2.56 5.58
C PHE A 75 2.64 3.54 6.21
N CYS A 76 3.58 3.01 6.99
CA CYS A 76 4.57 3.82 7.70
C CYS A 76 5.99 3.32 7.48
N ASN A 77 6.95 4.22 7.60
CA ASN A 77 8.36 3.86 7.65
C ASN A 77 8.74 3.27 9.02
N ARG A 78 10.00 2.87 9.19
CA ARG A 78 10.52 2.29 10.45
C ARG A 78 10.41 3.22 11.67
N LYS A 79 10.19 4.52 11.46
CA LYS A 79 9.96 5.52 12.51
C LYS A 79 8.47 5.77 12.78
N GLY A 80 7.58 5.03 12.13
CA GLY A 80 6.13 5.22 12.25
C GLY A 80 5.59 6.46 11.51
N GLN A 81 6.39 7.12 10.69
CA GLN A 81 5.99 8.32 9.94
C GLN A 81 5.39 7.92 8.58
N SER A 82 4.52 8.78 8.04
CA SER A 82 4.03 8.63 6.66
C SER A 82 5.20 8.69 5.68
N TYR A 83 5.04 8.01 4.55
CA TYR A 83 5.95 8.17 3.41
C TYR A 83 5.73 9.47 2.63
N MET A 84 4.59 10.15 2.84
CA MET A 84 4.34 11.45 2.24
C MET A 84 5.06 12.53 3.03
N ASN A 85 5.88 13.31 2.33
CA ASN A 85 6.36 14.58 2.83
C ASN A 85 5.32 15.66 2.48
N GLU A 86 4.72 16.27 3.51
CA GLU A 86 3.70 17.31 3.34
C GLU A 86 4.28 18.65 2.86
N GLU A 87 5.57 18.91 3.12
CA GLU A 87 6.23 20.16 2.76
C GLU A 87 6.57 20.19 1.26
N THR A 88 7.06 19.06 0.74
CA THR A 88 7.48 18.92 -0.66
C THR A 88 6.40 18.31 -1.55
N GLY A 89 5.42 17.63 -0.96
CA GLY A 89 4.43 16.82 -1.68
C GLY A 89 5.01 15.53 -2.29
N THR A 90 6.26 15.17 -1.98
CA THR A 90 6.95 14.00 -2.52
C THR A 90 6.82 12.78 -1.61
N ALA A 91 7.17 11.60 -2.14
CA ALA A 91 7.15 10.35 -1.40
C ALA A 91 8.40 9.52 -1.67
N ASP A 92 9.58 10.14 -1.58
CA ASP A 92 10.85 9.59 -2.07
C ASP A 92 11.19 8.21 -1.46
N GLY A 93 10.88 8.03 -0.18
CA GLY A 93 11.04 6.74 0.50
C GLY A 93 10.10 5.66 -0.02
N TRP A 94 8.91 6.05 -0.48
CA TRP A 94 7.96 5.15 -1.13
C TRP A 94 8.38 4.84 -2.57
N ASP A 95 8.82 5.84 -3.32
CA ASP A 95 9.32 5.66 -4.68
C ASP A 95 10.49 4.69 -4.73
N SER A 96 11.40 4.78 -3.76
CA SER A 96 12.50 3.81 -3.59
C SER A 96 12.00 2.39 -3.33
N LEU A 97 10.94 2.22 -2.54
CA LEU A 97 10.33 0.90 -2.28
C LEU A 97 9.61 0.35 -3.52
N TRP A 98 8.91 1.21 -4.26
CA TRP A 98 8.24 0.87 -5.50
C TRP A 98 9.23 0.43 -6.57
N GLN A 99 10.32 1.17 -6.74
CA GLN A 99 11.37 0.84 -7.70
C GLN A 99 11.94 -0.56 -7.42
N ARG A 100 12.34 -0.83 -6.17
CA ARG A 100 12.87 -2.15 -5.76
C ARG A 100 11.84 -3.26 -5.97
N PHE A 101 10.58 -3.00 -5.69
CA PHE A 101 9.51 -3.96 -5.96
C PHE A 101 9.39 -4.25 -7.47
N MET A 102 9.39 -3.22 -8.30
CA MET A 102 9.30 -3.38 -9.76
C MET A 102 10.52 -4.09 -10.35
N GLU A 103 11.73 -3.79 -9.86
CA GLU A 103 12.94 -4.52 -10.22
C GLU A 103 12.78 -6.01 -9.93
N ARG A 104 12.34 -6.36 -8.72
CA ARG A 104 12.08 -7.75 -8.33
C ARG A 104 11.00 -8.41 -9.17
N VAL A 105 9.91 -7.71 -9.48
CA VAL A 105 8.84 -8.23 -10.35
C VAL A 105 9.39 -8.59 -11.73
N LEU A 106 10.21 -7.74 -12.33
CA LEU A 106 10.82 -8.00 -13.64
C LEU A 106 11.84 -9.14 -13.61
N THR A 107 12.57 -9.32 -12.50
CA THR A 107 13.61 -10.36 -12.39
C THR A 107 13.07 -11.72 -11.94
N GLU A 108 12.05 -11.72 -11.08
CA GLU A 108 11.56 -12.92 -10.38
C GLU A 108 10.27 -13.48 -11.00
N THR A 109 9.61 -12.76 -11.90
CA THR A 109 8.32 -13.17 -12.50
C THR A 109 8.35 -13.12 -14.03
N LYS A 110 7.23 -13.51 -14.66
CA LYS A 110 7.05 -13.45 -16.11
C LYS A 110 6.69 -12.05 -16.65
N VAL A 111 6.62 -11.05 -15.77
CA VAL A 111 6.33 -9.67 -16.19
C VAL A 111 7.51 -9.12 -16.97
N THR A 112 7.28 -8.71 -18.20
CA THR A 112 8.30 -8.15 -19.09
C THR A 112 8.29 -6.63 -19.14
N GLU A 113 7.18 -6.00 -18.74
CA GLU A 113 6.98 -4.55 -18.84
C GLU A 113 6.71 -3.93 -17.46
N ARG A 114 7.24 -2.71 -17.25
CA ARG A 114 6.96 -1.96 -16.03
C ARG A 114 5.54 -1.43 -16.06
N PHE A 115 4.91 -1.40 -14.89
CA PHE A 115 3.67 -0.66 -14.67
C PHE A 115 3.87 0.35 -13.53
N THR A 116 3.08 1.40 -13.59
CA THR A 116 3.03 2.45 -12.58
C THR A 116 1.84 2.23 -11.65
N GLU A 117 1.86 2.96 -10.54
CA GLU A 117 0.70 3.03 -9.67
C GLU A 117 -0.52 3.66 -10.36
N HIS A 118 -0.30 4.53 -11.34
CA HIS A 118 -1.39 5.11 -12.12
C HIS A 118 -2.07 4.05 -12.98
N ASP A 119 -1.32 3.10 -13.56
CA ASP A 119 -1.87 2.01 -14.36
C ASP A 119 -2.75 1.07 -13.51
N LEU A 120 -2.41 0.86 -12.24
CA LEU A 120 -3.26 0.13 -11.30
C LEU A 120 -4.59 0.86 -11.04
N GLN A 121 -4.56 2.18 -10.96
CA GLN A 121 -5.76 3.00 -10.78
C GLN A 121 -6.62 3.02 -12.05
N ALA A 122 -5.99 3.16 -13.22
CA ALA A 122 -6.66 3.11 -14.51
C ALA A 122 -7.37 1.76 -14.70
N LYS A 123 -6.73 0.65 -14.33
CA LYS A 123 -7.33 -0.69 -14.35
C LYS A 123 -8.52 -0.84 -13.40
N CYS A 124 -8.41 -0.36 -12.16
CA CYS A 124 -9.56 -0.33 -11.24
C CYS A 124 -10.72 0.49 -11.79
N ALA A 125 -10.44 1.57 -12.53
CA ALA A 125 -11.46 2.37 -13.17
C ALA A 125 -12.01 1.75 -14.48
N SER A 126 -11.22 0.92 -15.18
CA SER A 126 -11.57 0.33 -16.48
C SER A 126 -12.13 -1.08 -16.42
N ASP A 127 -11.90 -1.85 -15.35
CA ASP A 127 -12.16 -3.29 -15.33
C ASP A 127 -12.86 -3.81 -14.06
N ALA A 128 -14.00 -4.46 -14.31
CA ALA A 128 -14.53 -5.56 -13.52
C ALA A 128 -13.95 -6.93 -13.95
N ASP A 129 -13.12 -7.01 -15.01
CA ASP A 129 -12.61 -8.27 -15.61
C ASP A 129 -11.09 -8.51 -15.46
N THR A 130 -10.21 -7.50 -15.31
CA THR A 130 -8.74 -7.69 -15.17
C THR A 130 -8.21 -7.92 -13.74
N LEU A 131 -9.09 -8.05 -12.74
CA LEU A 131 -8.68 -8.38 -11.36
C LEU A 131 -7.89 -9.70 -11.30
N GLU A 132 -8.18 -10.63 -12.21
CA GLU A 132 -7.50 -11.92 -12.32
C GLU A 132 -6.03 -11.81 -12.75
N GLN A 133 -5.69 -10.92 -13.68
CA GLN A 133 -4.29 -10.71 -14.07
C GLN A 133 -3.48 -10.07 -12.95
N ALA A 134 -4.05 -9.07 -12.25
CA ALA A 134 -3.39 -8.47 -11.09
C ALA A 134 -3.25 -9.46 -9.93
N ARG A 135 -4.26 -10.31 -9.70
CA ARG A 135 -4.19 -11.44 -8.75
C ARG A 135 -3.11 -12.44 -9.15
N ALA A 136 -3.01 -12.85 -10.42
CA ALA A 136 -1.96 -13.75 -10.89
C ALA A 136 -0.56 -13.16 -10.64
N LEU A 137 -0.37 -11.86 -10.90
CA LEU A 137 0.89 -11.18 -10.59
C LEU A 137 1.20 -11.14 -9.08
N LEU A 138 0.19 -10.92 -8.23
CA LEU A 138 0.36 -10.85 -6.78
C LEU A 138 0.56 -12.23 -6.13
N THR A 139 -0.13 -13.26 -6.62
CA THR A 139 0.03 -14.66 -6.18
C THR A 139 1.41 -15.21 -6.56
N HIS A 140 1.99 -14.75 -7.66
CA HIS A 140 3.36 -15.12 -8.03
C HIS A 140 4.43 -14.23 -7.36
N ALA A 141 4.08 -13.00 -6.97
CA ALA A 141 4.95 -12.11 -6.21
C ALA A 141 4.92 -12.38 -4.70
N ASP A 142 4.40 -13.53 -4.25
CA ASP A 142 4.28 -13.95 -2.86
C ASP A 142 5.65 -14.25 -2.22
N PHE A 143 6.45 -13.19 -2.05
CA PHE A 143 7.71 -13.24 -1.35
C PHE A 143 7.53 -12.73 0.07
N ARG A 144 7.48 -13.69 0.99
CA ARG A 144 7.67 -13.48 2.42
C ARG A 144 8.99 -12.73 2.60
N ALA A 145 8.93 -11.42 2.84
CA ALA A 145 10.08 -10.66 3.28
C ALA A 145 10.52 -11.27 4.63
N GLN A 146 11.51 -12.14 4.63
CA GLN A 146 12.18 -12.51 5.87
C GLN A 146 12.73 -11.21 6.46
N PRO A 147 12.39 -10.88 7.72
CA PRO A 147 13.07 -9.79 8.40
C PRO A 147 14.58 -10.11 8.41
N PRO A 148 15.46 -9.11 8.25
CA PRO A 148 16.89 -9.35 8.26
C PRO A 148 17.26 -10.06 9.57
N GLU A 149 17.83 -11.24 9.40
CA GLU A 149 18.19 -12.14 10.47
C GLU A 149 19.25 -11.45 11.34
N PHE A 150 18.98 -11.36 12.64
CA PHE A 150 19.90 -10.82 13.62
C PHE A 150 21.16 -11.71 13.64
N ILE A 151 22.27 -11.26 13.06
CA ILE A 151 23.59 -11.81 13.35
C ILE A 151 23.90 -11.41 14.79
N ALA A 152 23.50 -12.25 15.74
CA ALA A 152 24.01 -12.21 17.11
C ALA A 152 25.46 -12.69 17.07
N GLY A 153 26.39 -11.75 16.90
CA GLY A 153 27.82 -11.98 17.03
C GLY A 153 28.17 -12.31 18.47
N ASN A 154 28.25 -13.61 18.75
CA ASN A 154 28.89 -14.20 19.92
C ASN A 154 30.34 -13.69 20.04
N ARG A 155 30.69 -13.04 21.15
CA ARG A 155 32.08 -12.82 21.55
C ARG A 155 32.24 -13.18 23.03
N ASN A 156 32.56 -14.45 23.25
CA ASN A 156 33.38 -14.86 24.39
C ASN A 156 34.84 -14.61 24.02
N GLY A 157 35.61 -14.04 24.96
CA GLY A 157 37.03 -13.74 24.84
C GLY A 157 37.41 -12.61 25.76
#